data_AF-A0A441V9I9-F1
#
_entry.id   AF-A0A441V9I9-F1
#
_cell.length_a   1.000
_cell.length_b   1.000
_cell.length_c   1.000
_cell.angle_alpha   90.00
_cell.angle_beta   90.00
_cell.angle_gamma   90.00
#
_symmetry.space_group_name_H-M   'P 1'
#
loop_
_entity.id
_entity.type
_entity.pdbx_description
1 polymer ?
#
loop_
_entity_poly.entity_id
_entity_poly.type
_entity_poly.pdbx_seq_one_letter_code
_entity_poly.pdbx_strand_id
1 'polypeptide(L)'
;DELELYEELLTKVDREDRLSRKRIERMKEGHKERLEALSTRKDDLLTIAEIGVDQIIVDEAQEFRKLSFATNMSTLKGVDPNGSQRAWDLFVKSRFVDSKNPGRALVLASGTPITNTLGEMFTVQRMLDHAALSQRGLHEFDAWASTFGDTSTELELQPSGKYKPVTRFAQFVNVPELIAMFRSFADVVQPADLRTYVKVPEIAGGKRQIITAEPTAAFKSYQRHLDQRIKAIELREGPPQPGDDILLSVITDGRHAAIDLRLVMPGIDNEEGNKLNALVANTFH
;
A
#
# COMPACT_ATOMS: atom_id res chain seq x y z
N ASP A 1 14.08 10.58 -19.16
CA ASP A 1 13.17 10.90 -18.03
C ASP A 1 13.32 9.91 -16.88
N GLU A 2 12.62 8.76 -16.84
CA GLU A 2 12.67 7.89 -15.62
C GLU A 2 14.03 7.24 -15.34
N LEU A 3 14.76 6.79 -16.38
CA LEU A 3 16.10 6.22 -16.20
C LEU A 3 17.12 7.26 -15.72
N GLU A 4 16.95 8.53 -16.12
CA GLU A 4 17.80 9.64 -15.68
C GLU A 4 17.54 9.96 -14.20
N LEU A 5 16.28 9.89 -13.75
CA LEU A 5 15.96 10.04 -12.32
C LEU A 5 16.70 9.01 -11.45
N TYR A 6 16.79 7.75 -11.90
CA TYR A 6 17.58 6.74 -11.23
C TYR A 6 19.08 7.08 -11.21
N GLU A 7 19.61 7.65 -12.30
CA GLU A 7 21.01 8.08 -12.38
C GLU A 7 21.30 9.26 -11.45
N GLU A 8 20.44 10.27 -11.45
CA GLU A 8 20.56 11.42 -10.56
C GLU A 8 20.51 10.99 -9.10
N LEU A 9 19.59 10.09 -8.72
CA LEU A 9 19.53 9.59 -7.35
C LEU A 9 20.80 8.83 -6.97
N LEU A 10 21.39 8.04 -7.86
CA LEU A 10 22.68 7.39 -7.60
C LEU A 10 23.82 8.37 -7.35
N THR A 11 23.75 9.61 -7.86
CA THR A 11 24.72 10.66 -7.54
C THR A 11 24.46 11.34 -6.19
N LYS A 12 23.19 11.38 -5.75
CA LYS A 12 22.75 12.01 -4.50
C LYS A 12 22.90 11.08 -3.28
N VAL A 13 22.91 9.75 -3.47
CA VAL A 13 23.11 8.78 -2.39
C VAL A 13 24.57 8.71 -1.95
N ASP A 14 24.78 8.66 -0.63
CA ASP A 14 26.09 8.46 -0.03
C ASP A 14 26.79 7.22 -0.63
N ARG A 15 28.06 7.37 -1.00
CA ARG A 15 28.87 6.28 -1.54
C ARG A 15 29.05 5.15 -0.53
N GLU A 16 28.96 5.45 0.76
CA GLU A 16 29.08 4.46 1.83
C GLU A 16 27.77 3.67 2.06
N ASP A 17 26.60 4.20 1.63
CA ASP A 17 25.32 3.49 1.69
C ASP A 17 25.15 2.50 0.53
N ARG A 18 25.94 1.42 0.60
CA ARG A 18 25.99 0.34 -0.40
C ARG A 18 24.63 -0.34 -0.61
N LEU A 19 23.78 -0.39 0.42
CA LEU A 19 22.49 -1.09 0.36
C LEU A 19 21.48 -0.28 -0.44
N SER A 20 21.34 1.02 -0.14
CA SER A 20 20.44 1.90 -0.88
C SER A 20 20.87 2.03 -2.34
N ARG A 21 22.18 2.17 -2.61
CA ARG A 21 22.71 2.20 -3.99
C ARG A 21 22.39 0.92 -4.77
N LYS A 22 22.68 -0.25 -4.21
CA LYS A 22 22.38 -1.54 -4.86
C LYS A 22 20.88 -1.70 -5.15
N ARG A 23 20.01 -1.16 -4.28
CA ARG A 23 18.56 -1.17 -4.50
C ARG A 23 18.17 -0.29 -5.68
N ILE A 24 18.67 0.94 -5.74
CA ILE A 24 18.41 1.88 -6.83
C ILE A 24 18.93 1.33 -8.16
N GLU A 25 20.13 0.73 -8.18
CA GLU A 25 20.69 0.05 -9.34
C GLU A 25 19.78 -1.10 -9.82
N ARG A 26 19.32 -1.96 -8.91
CA ARG A 26 18.39 -3.03 -9.24
C ARG A 26 17.06 -2.50 -9.79
N MET A 27 16.54 -1.40 -9.23
CA MET A 27 15.32 -0.78 -9.73
C MET A 27 15.54 -0.22 -11.13
N LYS A 28 16.66 0.47 -11.38
CA LYS A 28 17.05 0.96 -12.71
C LYS A 28 17.15 -0.17 -13.72
N GLU A 29 17.83 -1.25 -13.38
CA GLU A 29 17.98 -2.44 -14.23
C GLU A 29 16.62 -3.07 -14.54
N GLY A 30 15.80 -3.32 -13.51
CA GLY A 30 14.45 -3.85 -13.71
C GLY A 30 13.53 -2.92 -14.52
N HIS A 31 13.69 -1.60 -14.42
CA HIS A 31 12.98 -0.65 -15.28
C HIS A 31 13.47 -0.73 -16.73
N LYS A 32 14.78 -0.83 -16.95
CA LYS A 32 15.35 -1.01 -18.28
C LYS A 32 14.86 -2.31 -18.93
N GLU A 33 14.89 -3.42 -18.20
CA GLU A 33 14.37 -4.72 -18.67
C GLU A 33 12.88 -4.63 -19.04
N ARG A 34 12.07 -3.91 -18.25
CA ARG A 34 10.65 -3.69 -18.57
C ARG A 34 10.45 -2.89 -19.86
N LEU A 35 11.28 -1.87 -20.09
CA LEU A 35 11.24 -1.08 -21.33
C LEU A 35 11.67 -1.92 -22.55
N GLU A 36 12.71 -2.74 -22.42
CA GLU A 36 13.13 -3.68 -23.45
C GLU A 36 12.07 -4.78 -23.72
N ALA A 37 11.39 -5.24 -22.67
CA ALA A 37 10.29 -6.20 -22.82
C ALA A 37 9.07 -5.61 -23.54
N LEU A 38 8.88 -4.29 -23.52
CA LEU A 38 7.82 -3.59 -24.26
C LEU A 38 8.14 -3.42 -25.75
N SER A 39 9.43 -3.36 -26.12
CA SER A 39 9.83 -3.24 -27.54
C SER A 39 9.76 -4.57 -28.30
N THR A 40 9.72 -5.68 -27.58
CA THR A 40 9.68 -7.01 -28.16
C THR A 40 8.23 -7.41 -28.48
N ARG A 41 7.89 -7.62 -29.76
CA ARG A 41 6.56 -8.10 -30.18
C ARG A 41 6.36 -9.52 -29.65
N LYS A 42 5.47 -9.69 -28.67
CA LYS A 42 5.23 -10.99 -28.02
C LYS A 42 4.18 -11.84 -28.73
N ASP A 43 3.16 -11.23 -29.32
CA ASP A 43 2.01 -11.91 -29.90
C ASP A 43 1.54 -11.27 -31.22
N ASP A 44 0.72 -12.01 -31.98
CA ASP A 44 0.06 -11.54 -33.20
C ASP A 44 -1.35 -10.95 -32.92
N LEU A 45 -1.46 -10.22 -31.81
CA LEU A 45 -2.69 -9.57 -31.37
C LEU A 45 -2.66 -8.07 -31.70
N LEU A 46 -3.86 -7.48 -31.81
CA LEU A 46 -4.02 -6.03 -31.98
C LEU A 46 -3.53 -5.28 -30.73
N THR A 47 -2.69 -4.29 -30.96
CA THR A 47 -2.20 -3.34 -29.95
C THR A 47 -3.23 -2.24 -29.67
N ILE A 48 -3.10 -1.59 -28.52
CA ILE A 48 -3.92 -0.42 -28.15
C ILE A 48 -3.85 0.71 -29.21
N ALA A 49 -2.70 0.82 -29.89
CA ALA A 49 -2.47 1.77 -30.97
C ALA A 49 -3.29 1.42 -32.22
N GLU A 50 -3.35 0.14 -32.59
CA GLU A 50 -4.07 -0.35 -33.77
C GLU A 50 -5.59 -0.33 -33.59
N ILE A 51 -6.07 -0.52 -32.35
CA ILE A 51 -7.50 -0.42 -32.01
C ILE A 51 -7.99 1.04 -32.07
N GLY A 52 -7.08 2.01 -31.95
CA GLY A 52 -7.42 3.43 -31.98
C GLY A 52 -8.01 3.95 -30.67
N VAL A 53 -7.62 3.36 -29.53
CA VAL A 53 -8.05 3.83 -28.20
C VAL A 53 -7.48 5.23 -27.93
N ASP A 54 -8.35 6.18 -27.58
CA ASP A 54 -8.02 7.57 -27.30
C ASP A 54 -8.35 8.01 -25.86
N GLN A 55 -8.95 7.14 -25.05
CA GLN A 55 -9.23 7.36 -23.63
C GLN A 55 -9.33 6.04 -22.86
N ILE A 56 -8.80 6.02 -21.63
CA ILE A 56 -8.89 4.90 -20.69
C ILE A 56 -9.69 5.35 -19.47
N ILE A 57 -10.74 4.59 -19.12
CA ILE A 57 -11.54 4.82 -17.92
C ILE A 57 -11.39 3.59 -17.02
N VAL A 58 -10.95 3.80 -15.79
CA VAL A 58 -10.70 2.74 -14.81
C VAL A 58 -11.62 2.92 -13.62
N ASP A 59 -12.48 1.94 -13.39
CA ASP A 59 -13.22 1.81 -12.14
C ASP A 59 -12.37 1.07 -11.09
N GLU A 60 -12.68 1.29 -9.81
CA GLU A 60 -11.92 0.80 -8.67
C GLU A 60 -10.42 1.07 -8.77
N ALA A 61 -10.09 2.32 -9.11
CA ALA A 61 -8.72 2.78 -9.35
C ALA A 61 -7.77 2.56 -8.16
N GLN A 62 -8.29 2.23 -6.96
CA GLN A 62 -7.48 1.75 -5.84
C GLN A 62 -6.53 0.61 -6.18
N GLU A 63 -6.92 -0.23 -7.13
CA GLU A 63 -6.14 -1.38 -7.57
C GLU A 63 -4.85 -0.99 -8.32
N PHE A 64 -4.73 0.27 -8.75
CA PHE A 64 -3.63 0.76 -9.61
C PHE A 64 -2.73 1.81 -8.95
N ARG A 65 -2.84 2.02 -7.63
CA ARG A 65 -2.15 3.12 -6.93
C ARG A 65 -0.72 2.83 -6.47
N LYS A 66 -0.17 1.68 -6.83
CA LYS A 66 1.19 1.29 -6.47
C LYS A 66 2.09 1.35 -7.69
N LEU A 67 2.49 2.55 -8.10
CA LEU A 67 3.47 2.73 -9.17
C LEU A 67 4.88 2.72 -8.57
N SER A 68 5.85 2.16 -9.28
CA SER A 68 7.25 2.21 -8.85
C SER A 68 7.75 3.66 -8.89
N PHE A 69 8.48 4.06 -7.86
CA PHE A 69 9.14 5.36 -7.82
C PHE A 69 10.53 5.23 -7.21
N ALA A 70 11.42 6.12 -7.60
CA ALA A 70 12.78 6.16 -7.12
C ALA A 70 12.85 7.04 -5.85
N THR A 71 13.58 6.59 -4.83
CA THR A 71 13.68 7.27 -3.53
C THR A 71 14.95 6.87 -2.79
N ASN A 72 15.56 7.82 -2.09
CA ASN A 72 16.64 7.58 -1.15
C ASN A 72 16.12 7.25 0.26
N MET A 73 14.83 7.48 0.53
CA MET A 73 14.16 7.21 1.81
C MET A 73 13.80 5.74 2.00
N SER A 74 14.62 4.83 1.48
CA SER A 74 14.28 3.41 1.32
C SER A 74 14.21 2.63 2.66
N THR A 75 14.79 3.20 3.71
CA THR A 75 14.79 2.71 5.10
C THR A 75 13.62 3.23 5.95
N LEU A 76 12.89 4.25 5.45
CA LEU A 76 11.75 4.85 6.11
C LEU A 76 10.57 3.87 6.11
N LYS A 77 10.10 3.44 7.28
CA LYS A 77 8.92 2.58 7.35
C LYS A 77 7.68 3.36 6.93
N GLY A 78 6.85 2.73 6.09
CA GLY A 78 5.65 3.35 5.51
C GLY A 78 5.85 3.84 4.08
N VAL A 79 7.07 3.76 3.54
CA VAL A 79 7.36 4.02 2.12
C VAL A 79 7.81 2.72 1.47
N ASP A 80 7.03 2.23 0.51
CA ASP A 80 7.41 1.10 -0.35
C ASP A 80 7.57 1.59 -1.79
N PRO A 81 8.82 1.67 -2.31
CA PRO A 81 9.07 2.12 -3.68
C PRO A 81 8.75 1.07 -4.74
N ASN A 82 8.45 -0.17 -4.33
CA ASN A 82 8.13 -1.24 -5.26
C ASN A 82 6.67 -1.14 -5.71
N GLY A 83 6.48 -0.84 -6.99
CA GLY A 83 5.16 -0.84 -7.62
C GLY A 83 4.67 -2.20 -8.06
N SER A 84 3.39 -2.26 -8.39
CA SER A 84 2.72 -3.39 -9.01
C SER A 84 2.83 -3.34 -10.54
N GLN A 85 2.83 -4.51 -11.17
CA GLN A 85 2.81 -4.60 -12.64
C GLN A 85 1.52 -4.00 -13.24
N ARG A 86 0.39 -4.13 -12.54
CA ARG A 86 -0.91 -3.54 -12.95
C ARG A 86 -0.84 -2.02 -13.05
N ALA A 87 -0.32 -1.36 -12.01
CA ALA A 87 -0.15 0.09 -12.00
C ALA A 87 0.82 0.57 -13.09
N TRP A 88 1.92 -0.16 -13.31
CA TRP A 88 2.89 0.13 -14.37
C TRP A 88 2.27 0.02 -15.76
N ASP A 89 1.53 -1.06 -16.03
CA ASP A 89 0.86 -1.29 -17.31
C ASP A 89 -0.15 -0.16 -17.61
N LEU A 90 -0.97 0.22 -16.63
CA LEU A 90 -1.89 1.35 -16.76
C LEU A 90 -1.14 2.66 -17.04
N PHE A 91 -0.05 2.93 -16.32
CA PHE A 91 0.74 4.14 -16.48
C PHE A 91 1.35 4.25 -17.88
N VAL A 92 1.96 3.18 -18.41
CA VAL A 92 2.55 3.20 -19.75
C VAL A 92 1.46 3.40 -20.81
N LYS A 93 0.34 2.70 -20.68
CA LYS A 93 -0.81 2.84 -21.59
C LYS A 93 -1.39 4.24 -21.54
N SER A 94 -1.56 4.82 -20.35
CA SER A 94 -2.09 6.18 -20.21
C SER A 94 -1.14 7.21 -20.83
N ARG A 95 0.18 7.06 -20.65
CA ARG A 95 1.18 7.95 -21.28
C ARG A 95 1.18 7.84 -22.80
N PHE A 96 1.00 6.64 -23.34
CA PHE A 96 0.82 6.45 -24.78
C PHE A 96 -0.45 7.16 -25.28
N VAL A 97 -1.60 6.94 -24.63
CA VAL A 97 -2.87 7.56 -25.01
C VAL A 97 -2.81 9.09 -24.87
N ASP A 98 -2.09 9.61 -23.88
CA ASP A 98 -1.87 11.06 -23.67
C ASP A 98 -1.10 11.71 -24.83
N SER A 99 -0.25 10.96 -25.55
CA SER A 99 0.36 11.44 -26.80
C SER A 99 -0.64 11.60 -27.96
N LYS A 100 -1.80 10.95 -27.87
CA LYS A 100 -2.88 10.99 -28.88
C LYS A 100 -3.99 11.95 -28.49
N ASN A 101 -4.37 11.98 -27.22
CA ASN A 101 -5.45 12.79 -26.67
C ASN A 101 -4.98 13.49 -25.38
N PRO A 102 -4.16 14.55 -25.50
CA PRO A 102 -3.53 15.21 -24.36
C PRO A 102 -4.55 15.70 -23.33
N GLY A 103 -4.30 15.37 -22.06
CA GLY A 103 -5.13 15.82 -20.93
C GLY A 103 -6.49 15.12 -20.80
N ARG A 104 -6.83 14.18 -21.69
CA ARG A 104 -8.08 13.38 -21.60
C ARG A 104 -7.84 11.87 -21.68
N ALA A 105 -6.59 11.44 -21.61
CA ALA A 105 -6.20 10.05 -21.79
C ALA A 105 -6.64 9.09 -20.69
N LEU A 106 -6.81 9.57 -19.45
CA LEU A 106 -7.06 8.72 -18.29
C LEU A 106 -8.12 9.33 -17.37
N VAL A 107 -9.11 8.53 -17.00
CA VAL A 107 -10.09 8.82 -15.95
C VAL A 107 -10.03 7.69 -14.92
N LEU A 108 -9.86 8.06 -13.65
CA LEU A 108 -9.85 7.13 -12.52
C LEU A 108 -11.09 7.36 -11.66
N ALA A 109 -11.88 6.30 -11.46
CA ALA A 109 -13.01 6.28 -10.52
C ALA A 109 -12.66 5.39 -9.32
N SER A 110 -12.92 5.89 -8.11
CA SER A 110 -12.72 5.13 -6.88
C SER A 110 -13.53 5.72 -5.75
N GLY A 111 -14.22 4.87 -4.98
CA GLY A 111 -14.85 5.28 -3.73
C GLY A 111 -13.87 5.46 -2.56
N THR A 112 -12.63 4.98 -2.71
CA THR A 112 -11.61 5.01 -1.66
C THR A 112 -10.24 5.37 -2.24
N PRO A 113 -10.08 6.57 -2.84
CA PRO A 113 -8.98 6.88 -3.75
C PRO A 113 -7.60 6.82 -3.12
N ILE A 114 -7.44 6.83 -1.79
CA ILE A 114 -6.14 6.71 -1.09
C ILE A 114 -6.37 6.05 0.28
N THR A 115 -5.43 5.20 0.72
CA THR A 115 -5.45 4.50 2.03
C THR A 115 -4.37 4.97 3.01
N ASN A 116 -3.96 6.24 2.91
CA ASN A 116 -3.01 6.95 3.77
C ASN A 116 -1.51 6.60 3.63
N THR A 117 -1.05 6.16 2.47
CA THR A 117 0.40 6.08 2.20
C THR A 117 0.86 7.25 1.32
N LEU A 118 2.05 7.81 1.64
CA LEU A 118 2.69 8.85 0.82
C LEU A 118 2.80 8.41 -0.65
N GLY A 119 3.19 7.15 -0.87
CA GLY A 119 3.40 6.57 -2.19
C GLY A 119 2.13 6.51 -3.03
N GLU A 120 0.96 6.26 -2.43
CA GLU A 120 -0.32 6.23 -3.16
C GLU A 120 -0.73 7.62 -3.64
N MET A 121 -0.65 8.64 -2.78
CA MET A 121 -0.97 10.02 -3.16
C MET A 121 -0.04 10.51 -4.27
N PHE A 122 1.27 10.30 -4.11
CA PHE A 122 2.25 10.62 -5.14
C PHE A 122 1.98 9.88 -6.45
N THR A 123 1.64 8.58 -6.38
CA THR A 123 1.30 7.79 -7.57
C THR A 123 0.12 8.39 -8.33
N VAL A 124 -0.97 8.71 -7.63
CA VAL A 124 -2.17 9.27 -8.26
C VAL A 124 -1.87 10.62 -8.91
N GLN A 125 -1.14 11.51 -8.22
CA GLN A 125 -0.71 12.79 -8.79
C GLN A 125 0.21 12.61 -10.00
N ARG A 126 1.13 11.64 -9.96
CA ARG A 126 2.02 11.32 -11.09
C ARG A 126 1.27 10.69 -12.26
N MET A 127 0.17 9.99 -12.03
CA MET A 127 -0.69 9.46 -13.10
C MET A 127 -1.51 10.58 -13.75
N LEU A 128 -2.14 11.46 -12.96
CA LEU A 128 -3.14 12.40 -13.46
C LEU A 128 -2.61 13.82 -13.75
N ASP A 129 -1.56 14.28 -13.07
CA ASP A 129 -1.07 15.66 -13.17
C ASP A 129 0.47 15.73 -13.16
N HIS A 130 1.11 14.86 -13.95
CA HIS A 130 2.57 14.77 -14.06
C HIS A 130 3.21 16.11 -14.46
N ALA A 131 2.60 16.83 -15.41
CA ALA A 131 3.13 18.11 -15.88
C ALA A 131 3.20 19.16 -14.76
N ALA A 132 2.15 19.27 -13.92
CA ALA A 132 2.16 20.23 -12.84
C ALA A 132 3.07 19.82 -11.68
N LEU A 133 3.29 18.52 -11.45
CA LEU A 133 4.35 18.06 -10.55
C LEU A 133 5.73 18.49 -11.06
N SER A 134 6.01 18.30 -12.35
CA SER A 134 7.28 18.68 -12.95
C SER A 134 7.53 20.19 -12.88
N GLN A 135 6.53 21.01 -13.20
CA GLN A 135 6.62 22.48 -13.12
C GLN A 135 6.91 22.99 -11.70
N ARG A 136 6.45 22.27 -10.66
CA ARG A 136 6.69 22.62 -9.25
C ARG A 136 7.98 22.02 -8.68
N GLY A 137 8.71 21.22 -9.45
CA GLY A 137 9.88 20.49 -8.94
C GLY A 137 9.53 19.34 -7.99
N LEU A 138 8.29 18.85 -8.04
CA LEU A 138 7.75 17.81 -7.15
C LEU A 138 7.53 16.48 -7.87
N HIS A 139 8.15 16.30 -9.04
CA HIS A 139 8.07 15.08 -9.83
C HIS A 139 8.98 13.95 -9.30
N GLU A 140 9.97 14.28 -8.45
CA GLU A 140 10.73 13.32 -7.67
C GLU A 140 9.99 13.00 -6.36
N PHE A 141 9.90 11.71 -6.00
CA PHE A 141 9.22 11.31 -4.76
C PHE A 141 9.85 11.95 -3.52
N ASP A 142 11.19 12.05 -3.45
CA ASP A 142 11.88 12.60 -2.28
C ASP A 142 11.59 14.09 -2.09
N ALA A 143 11.52 14.86 -3.18
CA ALA A 143 11.12 16.28 -3.15
C ALA A 143 9.65 16.45 -2.74
N TRP A 144 8.80 15.56 -3.23
CA TRP A 144 7.40 15.53 -2.86
C TRP A 144 7.21 15.17 -1.37
N ALA A 145 7.89 14.13 -0.90
CA ALA A 145 7.81 13.63 0.46
C ALA A 145 8.38 14.63 1.48
N SER A 146 9.43 15.37 1.14
CA SER A 146 9.96 16.42 2.02
C SER A 146 9.04 17.65 2.12
N THR A 147 8.22 17.88 1.08
CA THR A 147 7.24 18.98 1.06
C THR A 147 5.96 18.63 1.82
N PHE A 148 5.46 17.39 1.67
CA PHE A 148 4.14 17.02 2.18
C PHE A 148 4.16 15.98 3.30
N GLY A 149 5.32 15.44 3.64
CA GLY A 149 5.45 14.41 4.65
C GLY A 149 6.31 14.81 5.84
N ASP A 150 5.87 14.39 7.02
CA ASP A 150 6.63 14.52 8.27
C ASP A 150 6.96 13.13 8.83
N THR A 151 8.11 13.01 9.47
CA THR A 151 8.63 11.73 9.96
C THR A 151 8.91 11.79 11.44
N SER A 152 8.53 10.73 12.16
CA SER A 152 8.86 10.55 13.57
C SER A 152 9.91 9.45 13.71
N THR A 153 10.83 9.62 14.66
CA THR A 153 11.80 8.59 15.03
C THR A 153 11.49 8.10 16.42
N GLU A 154 11.19 6.81 16.54
CA GLU A 154 10.88 6.15 17.81
C GLU A 154 11.86 5.01 18.06
N LEU A 155 12.16 4.74 19.34
CA LEU A 155 13.01 3.62 19.72
C LEU A 155 12.17 2.34 19.72
N GLU A 156 12.46 1.43 18.80
CA GLU A 156 11.82 0.12 18.74
C GLU A 156 12.74 -0.95 19.31
N LEU A 157 12.16 -1.84 20.13
CA LEU A 157 12.84 -3.03 20.61
C LEU A 157 12.96 -4.03 19.45
N GLN A 158 14.18 -4.38 19.07
CA GLN A 158 14.43 -5.42 18.08
C GLN A 158 14.34 -6.82 18.71
N PRO A 159 14.15 -7.87 17.90
CA PRO A 159 14.21 -9.27 18.37
C PRO A 159 15.52 -9.62 19.10
N SER A 160 16.61 -8.90 18.82
CA SER A 160 17.90 -9.03 19.51
C SER A 160 17.94 -8.44 20.93
N GLY A 161 16.84 -7.86 21.41
CA GLY A 161 16.74 -7.19 22.72
C GLY A 161 17.36 -5.79 22.77
N LYS A 162 17.91 -5.29 21.64
CA LYS A 162 18.49 -3.94 21.55
C LYS A 162 17.47 -2.94 21.01
N TYR A 163 17.42 -1.76 21.61
CA TYR A 163 16.66 -0.64 21.06
C TYR A 163 17.34 -0.09 19.81
N LYS A 164 16.57 0.14 18.76
CA LYS A 164 17.02 0.79 17.53
C LYS A 164 16.10 1.95 17.19
N PRO A 165 16.64 3.14 16.87
CA PRO A 165 15.83 4.22 16.33
C PRO A 165 15.27 3.77 14.98
N VAL A 166 13.95 3.82 14.87
CA VAL A 166 13.20 3.52 13.66
C VAL A 166 12.43 4.76 13.28
N THR A 167 12.78 5.31 12.12
CA THR A 167 12.07 6.44 11.54
C THR A 167 10.89 5.93 10.71
N ARG A 168 9.73 6.55 10.89
CA ARG A 168 8.49 6.23 10.18
C ARG A 168 7.88 7.50 9.63
N PHE A 169 7.11 7.36 8.56
CA PHE A 169 6.18 8.41 8.18
C PHE A 169 5.11 8.57 9.27
N ALA A 170 4.95 9.79 9.78
CA ALA A 170 4.06 10.09 10.90
C ALA A 170 2.74 10.68 10.42
N GLN A 171 2.80 11.72 9.59
CA GLN A 171 1.63 12.49 9.16
C GLN A 171 1.92 13.35 7.93
N PHE A 172 0.86 13.77 7.24
CA PHE A 172 0.96 14.77 6.20
C PHE A 172 1.11 16.17 6.80
N VAL A 173 1.97 16.97 6.18
CA VAL A 173 2.13 18.41 6.44
C VAL A 173 1.80 19.18 5.16
N ASN A 174 1.57 20.50 5.27
CA ASN A 174 1.13 21.32 4.14
C ASN A 174 -0.14 20.74 3.48
N VAL A 175 -1.05 20.23 4.33
CA VAL A 175 -2.29 19.55 3.91
C VAL A 175 -3.19 20.45 3.05
N PRO A 176 -3.35 21.77 3.34
CA PRO A 176 -4.13 22.65 2.46
C PRO A 176 -3.60 22.69 1.02
N GLU A 177 -2.28 22.81 0.85
CA GLU A 177 -1.61 22.84 -0.45
C GLU A 177 -1.73 21.49 -1.16
N LEU A 178 -1.55 20.40 -0.42
CA LEU A 178 -1.73 19.05 -0.95
C LEU A 178 -3.16 18.82 -1.44
N ILE A 179 -4.16 19.25 -0.67
CA ILE A 179 -5.58 19.17 -1.07
C ILE A 179 -5.84 20.04 -2.29
N ALA A 180 -5.27 21.25 -2.37
CA ALA A 180 -5.43 22.12 -3.53
C ALA A 180 -4.86 21.48 -4.80
N MET A 181 -3.68 20.86 -4.72
CA MET A 181 -3.08 20.10 -5.81
C MET A 181 -3.89 18.84 -6.18
N PHE A 182 -4.45 18.15 -5.20
CA PHE A 182 -5.29 16.98 -5.48
C PHE A 182 -6.60 17.39 -6.17
N ARG A 183 -7.24 18.46 -5.70
CA ARG A 183 -8.51 18.97 -6.25
C ARG A 183 -8.36 19.66 -7.61
N SER A 184 -7.16 19.95 -8.09
CA SER A 184 -6.99 20.50 -9.45
C SER A 184 -7.32 19.48 -10.54
N PHE A 185 -7.24 18.18 -10.24
CA PHE A 185 -7.55 17.10 -11.19
C PHE A 185 -8.64 16.15 -10.69
N ALA A 186 -9.04 16.22 -9.43
CA ALA A 186 -10.03 15.32 -8.83
C ALA A 186 -11.33 16.04 -8.49
N ASP A 187 -12.44 15.46 -8.95
CA ASP A 187 -13.77 15.74 -8.41
C ASP A 187 -14.04 14.79 -7.23
N VAL A 188 -14.43 15.34 -6.09
CA VAL A 188 -14.56 14.60 -4.82
C VAL A 188 -15.95 14.82 -4.26
N VAL A 189 -16.77 13.77 -4.33
CA VAL A 189 -18.11 13.75 -3.75
C VAL A 189 -18.03 13.23 -2.31
N GLN A 190 -18.43 14.03 -1.34
CA GLN A 190 -18.44 13.65 0.07
C GLN A 190 -19.77 12.96 0.45
N PRO A 191 -19.80 12.18 1.54
CA PRO A 191 -21.05 11.60 2.04
C PRO A 191 -22.17 12.62 2.31
N ALA A 192 -21.82 13.87 2.65
CA ALA A 192 -22.79 14.95 2.84
C ALA A 192 -23.46 15.34 1.51
N ASP A 193 -22.70 15.40 0.42
CA ASP A 193 -23.23 15.74 -0.91
C ASP A 193 -24.21 14.66 -1.39
N LEU A 194 -23.85 13.38 -1.18
CA LEU A 194 -24.70 12.23 -1.53
C LEU A 194 -26.04 12.22 -0.79
N ARG A 195 -26.06 12.65 0.48
CA ARG A 195 -27.30 12.72 1.28
C ARG A 195 -28.35 13.67 0.70
N THR A 196 -27.96 14.57 -0.21
CA THR A 196 -28.91 15.41 -0.96
C THR A 196 -29.71 14.60 -1.98
N TYR A 197 -29.14 13.50 -2.49
CA TYR A 197 -29.71 12.68 -3.56
C TYR A 197 -30.28 11.35 -3.06
N VAL A 198 -29.78 10.83 -1.94
CA VAL A 198 -30.20 9.54 -1.38
C VAL A 198 -30.51 9.62 0.11
N LYS A 199 -31.57 8.92 0.53
CA LYS A 199 -31.88 8.73 1.95
C LYS A 199 -30.98 7.63 2.51
N VAL A 200 -30.00 8.01 3.32
CA VAL A 200 -29.12 7.05 4.02
C VAL A 200 -29.80 6.62 5.32
N PRO A 201 -29.94 5.31 5.60
CA PRO A 201 -30.51 4.82 6.85
C PRO A 201 -29.62 5.20 8.05
N GLU A 202 -30.25 5.40 9.20
CA GLU A 202 -29.53 5.59 10.45
C GLU A 202 -28.95 4.26 10.94
N ILE A 203 -27.78 4.33 11.57
CA ILE A 203 -27.20 3.17 12.25
C ILE A 203 -28.10 2.84 13.45
N ALA A 204 -28.49 1.57 13.59
CA ALA A 204 -29.24 1.12 14.76
C ALA A 204 -28.50 1.49 16.06
N GLY A 205 -29.17 2.21 16.97
CA GLY A 205 -28.56 2.73 18.20
C GLY A 205 -27.67 3.97 18.02
N GLY A 206 -27.70 4.62 16.84
CA GLY A 206 -27.04 5.90 16.55
C GLY A 206 -25.52 5.85 16.39
N LYS A 207 -24.87 4.74 16.75
CA LYS A 207 -23.43 4.55 16.66
C LYS A 207 -23.08 3.09 16.45
N ARG A 208 -21.87 2.82 15.95
CA ARG A 208 -21.32 1.47 15.87
C ARG A 208 -21.27 0.85 17.28
N GLN A 209 -21.75 -0.37 17.41
CA GLN A 209 -21.73 -1.12 18.66
C GLN A 209 -20.47 -2.00 18.68
N ILE A 210 -19.68 -1.89 19.75
CA ILE A 210 -18.49 -2.73 19.96
C ILE A 210 -18.88 -3.85 20.90
N ILE A 211 -18.70 -5.08 20.44
CA ILE A 211 -19.04 -6.30 21.20
C ILE A 211 -17.74 -6.99 21.54
N THR A 212 -17.45 -7.09 22.83
CA THR A 212 -16.22 -7.69 23.34
C THR A 212 -16.49 -9.12 23.76
N ALA A 213 -15.69 -10.07 23.26
CA ALA A 213 -15.64 -11.44 23.73
C ALA A 213 -14.52 -11.58 24.77
N GLU A 214 -14.85 -12.03 25.97
CA GLU A 214 -13.86 -12.24 27.02
C GLU A 214 -12.96 -13.44 26.70
N PRO A 215 -11.63 -13.34 26.88
CA PRO A 215 -10.71 -14.42 26.57
C PRO A 215 -10.89 -15.59 27.53
N THR A 216 -11.22 -16.76 26.99
CA THR A 216 -11.38 -18.02 27.73
C THR A 216 -10.03 -18.55 28.23
N ALA A 217 -10.07 -19.51 29.17
CA ALA A 217 -8.87 -20.18 29.65
C ALA A 217 -8.14 -20.95 28.52
N ALA A 218 -8.90 -21.59 27.63
CA ALA A 218 -8.36 -22.29 26.47
C ALA A 218 -7.67 -21.31 25.51
N PHE A 219 -8.30 -20.17 25.23
CA PHE A 219 -7.71 -19.15 24.36
C PHE A 219 -6.42 -18.57 24.96
N LYS A 220 -6.41 -18.27 26.27
CA LYS A 220 -5.19 -17.83 26.99
C LYS A 220 -4.09 -18.89 26.99
N SER A 221 -4.44 -20.18 26.97
CA SER A 221 -3.47 -21.26 26.83
C SER A 221 -2.88 -21.29 25.42
N TYR A 222 -3.71 -21.12 24.39
CA TYR A 222 -3.27 -21.04 23.02
C TYR A 222 -2.37 -19.81 22.76
N GLN A 223 -2.69 -18.66 23.35
CA GLN A 223 -1.83 -17.47 23.29
C GLN A 223 -0.41 -17.75 23.83
N ARG A 224 -0.30 -18.46 24.96
CA ARG A 224 1.01 -18.89 25.48
C ARG A 224 1.76 -19.82 24.54
N HIS A 225 1.05 -20.66 23.79
CA HIS A 225 1.64 -21.49 22.75
C HIS A 225 2.15 -20.66 21.55
N LEU A 226 1.40 -19.63 21.13
CA LEU A 226 1.86 -18.70 20.09
C LEU A 226 3.12 -17.94 20.54
N ASP A 227 3.18 -17.49 21.80
CA ASP A 227 4.37 -16.84 22.36
C ASP A 227 5.61 -17.75 22.29
N GLN A 228 5.44 -19.05 22.53
CA GLN A 228 6.53 -20.03 22.38
C GLN A 228 6.99 -20.15 20.92
N ARG A 229 6.06 -20.17 19.96
CA ARG A 229 6.38 -20.20 18.53
C ARG A 229 7.15 -18.95 18.10
N ILE A 230 6.73 -17.77 18.57
CA ILE A 230 7.44 -16.51 18.30
C ILE A 230 8.88 -16.59 18.82
N LYS A 231 9.08 -17.00 20.08
CA LYS A 231 10.42 -17.14 20.66
C LYS A 231 11.30 -18.11 19.87
N ALA A 232 10.74 -19.23 19.41
CA ALA A 232 11.47 -20.19 18.58
C ALA A 232 11.87 -19.61 17.22
N ILE A 233 11.02 -18.76 16.62
CA ILE A 233 11.34 -18.02 15.40
C ILE A 233 12.46 -17.00 15.66
N GLU A 234 12.40 -16.26 16.77
CA GLU A 234 13.39 -15.24 17.14
C GLU A 234 14.77 -15.83 17.45
N LEU A 235 14.82 -17.03 18.03
CA LEU A 235 16.06 -17.74 18.36
C LEU A 235 16.69 -18.48 17.17
N ARG A 236 16.02 -18.53 16.02
CA ARG A 236 16.50 -19.25 14.85
C ARG A 236 17.64 -18.50 14.17
N GLU A 237 18.68 -19.23 13.80
CA GLU A 237 19.75 -18.71 12.96
C GLU A 237 19.50 -19.03 11.48
N GLY A 238 19.66 -18.02 10.61
CA GLY A 238 19.47 -18.16 9.17
C GLY A 238 18.03 -17.95 8.68
N PRO A 239 17.83 -17.87 7.35
CA PRO A 239 16.51 -17.68 6.76
C PRO A 239 15.62 -18.92 6.94
N PRO A 240 14.28 -18.75 7.04
CA PRO A 240 13.35 -19.86 7.15
C PRO A 240 13.42 -20.78 5.93
N GLN A 241 13.29 -22.09 6.16
CA GLN A 241 13.21 -23.11 5.11
C GLN A 241 11.75 -23.47 4.79
N PRO A 242 11.47 -24.05 3.61
CA PRO A 242 10.12 -24.54 3.29
C PRO A 242 9.60 -25.51 4.37
N GLY A 243 8.43 -25.21 4.92
CA GLY A 243 7.80 -25.98 6.00
C GLY A 243 8.10 -25.45 7.41
N ASP A 244 9.06 -24.53 7.56
CA ASP A 244 9.26 -23.86 8.83
C ASP A 244 8.10 -22.94 9.16
N ASP A 245 7.84 -22.81 10.46
CA ASP A 245 6.96 -21.77 10.97
C ASP A 245 7.58 -20.38 10.77
N ILE A 246 6.75 -19.38 10.47
CA ILE A 246 7.16 -17.99 10.26
C ILE A 246 6.21 -17.05 11.00
N LEU A 247 6.66 -15.83 11.27
CA LEU A 247 5.88 -14.86 12.04
C LEU A 247 4.49 -14.58 11.43
N LEU A 248 4.40 -14.58 10.10
CA LEU A 248 3.12 -14.39 9.40
C LEU A 248 2.12 -15.53 9.67
N SER A 249 2.60 -16.78 9.72
CA SER A 249 1.78 -17.95 10.05
C SER A 249 1.25 -17.86 11.48
N VAL A 250 2.13 -17.51 12.44
CA VAL A 250 1.75 -17.31 13.84
C VAL A 250 0.69 -16.21 14.00
N ILE A 251 0.85 -15.07 13.30
CA ILE A 251 -0.13 -13.98 13.32
C ILE A 251 -1.47 -14.44 12.73
N THR A 252 -1.43 -15.22 11.66
CA THR A 252 -2.63 -15.75 11.00
C THR A 252 -3.38 -16.69 11.94
N ASP A 253 -2.67 -17.62 12.59
CA ASP A 253 -3.24 -18.53 13.58
C ASP A 253 -3.80 -17.78 14.79
N GLY A 254 -3.11 -16.74 15.27
CA GLY A 254 -3.60 -15.88 16.35
C GLY A 254 -4.91 -15.17 15.98
N ARG A 255 -5.06 -14.72 14.72
CA ARG A 255 -6.32 -14.12 14.23
C ARG A 255 -7.44 -15.16 14.17
N HIS A 256 -7.16 -16.35 13.65
CA HIS A 256 -8.13 -17.44 13.61
C HIS A 256 -8.58 -17.85 15.01
N ALA A 257 -7.64 -18.12 15.91
CA ALA A 257 -7.90 -18.47 17.31
C ALA A 257 -8.73 -17.40 18.04
N ALA A 258 -8.49 -16.11 17.75
CA ALA A 258 -9.22 -15.01 18.36
C ALA A 258 -10.66 -14.88 17.84
N ILE A 259 -10.99 -15.48 16.70
CA ILE A 259 -12.36 -15.60 16.19
C ILE A 259 -13.03 -16.80 16.85
N ASP A 260 -12.40 -17.97 16.71
CA ASP A 260 -12.85 -19.26 17.24
C ASP A 260 -11.67 -20.24 17.28
N LEU A 261 -11.41 -20.87 18.43
CA LEU A 261 -10.30 -21.83 18.58
C LEU A 261 -10.42 -23.04 17.65
N ARG A 262 -11.63 -23.40 17.20
CA ARG A 262 -11.84 -24.53 16.28
C ARG A 262 -11.15 -24.35 14.93
N LEU A 263 -10.86 -23.11 14.54
CA LEU A 263 -10.14 -22.79 13.30
C LEU A 263 -8.67 -23.21 13.32
N VAL A 264 -8.11 -23.40 14.51
CA VAL A 264 -6.70 -23.81 14.70
C VAL A 264 -6.57 -25.12 15.49
N MET A 265 -7.62 -25.52 16.21
CA MET A 265 -7.68 -26.72 17.03
C MET A 265 -9.00 -27.47 16.75
N PRO A 266 -9.05 -28.33 15.73
CA PRO A 266 -10.29 -29.03 15.34
C PRO A 266 -10.92 -29.93 16.41
N GLY A 267 -10.15 -30.29 17.46
CA GLY A 267 -10.61 -31.13 18.57
C GLY A 267 -11.20 -30.38 19.77
N ILE A 268 -11.34 -29.06 19.70
CA ILE A 268 -11.95 -28.27 20.78
C ILE A 268 -13.45 -28.11 20.57
N ASP A 269 -14.22 -28.16 21.66
CA ASP A 269 -15.65 -27.90 21.62
C ASP A 269 -15.95 -26.41 21.36
N ASN A 270 -17.21 -26.13 21.00
CA ASN A 270 -17.68 -24.77 20.79
C ASN A 270 -17.66 -23.96 22.11
N GLU A 271 -17.06 -22.78 22.09
CA GLU A 271 -17.06 -21.85 23.21
C GLU A 271 -18.20 -20.82 23.05
N GLU A 272 -19.22 -20.88 23.91
CA GLU A 272 -20.41 -20.00 23.81
C GLU A 272 -20.08 -18.51 23.71
N GLY A 273 -19.07 -18.05 24.44
CA GLY A 273 -18.65 -16.64 24.50
C GLY A 273 -17.67 -16.19 23.41
N ASN A 274 -17.39 -17.02 22.39
CA ASN A 274 -16.43 -16.64 21.34
C ASN A 274 -17.00 -15.58 20.39
N LYS A 275 -16.13 -14.94 19.58
CA LYS A 275 -16.53 -13.85 18.69
C LYS A 275 -17.47 -14.31 17.58
N LEU A 276 -17.32 -15.55 17.11
CA LEU A 276 -18.18 -16.10 16.07
C LEU A 276 -19.63 -16.24 16.57
N ASN A 277 -19.83 -16.80 17.75
CA ASN A 277 -21.15 -16.94 18.37
C ASN A 277 -21.75 -15.58 18.72
N ALA A 278 -20.93 -14.63 19.21
CA ALA A 278 -21.37 -13.26 19.42
C ALA A 278 -21.85 -12.61 18.11
N LEU A 279 -21.13 -12.78 17.00
CA LEU A 279 -21.54 -12.27 15.68
C LEU A 279 -22.86 -12.91 15.23
N VAL A 280 -22.99 -14.23 15.30
CA VAL A 280 -24.21 -14.96 14.93
C VAL A 280 -25.40 -14.45 15.74
N ALA A 281 -25.27 -14.35 17.07
CA ALA A 281 -26.33 -13.85 17.92
C ALA A 281 -26.79 -12.44 17.53
N ASN A 282 -25.86 -11.53 17.18
CA ASN A 282 -26.21 -10.16 16.81
C ASN A 282 -26.72 -9.98 15.38
N THR A 283 -26.54 -10.96 14.50
CA THR A 283 -26.96 -10.85 13.08
C THR A 283 -28.36 -11.40 12.84
N PHE A 284 -28.80 -12.38 13.64
CA PHE A 284 -30.10 -13.04 13.50
C PHE A 284 -31.19 -12.51 14.45
N HIS A 285 -30.93 -11.40 15.15
CA HIS A 285 -31.90 -10.70 16.00
C HIS A 285 -32.54 -9.51 15.30
#